data_AF-A0A109UWK5-F1
#
_entry.id   AF-A0A109UWK5-F1
#
_cell.length_a   1.000
_cell.length_b   1.000
_cell.length_c   1.000
_cell.angle_alpha   90.00
_cell.angle_beta   90.00
_cell.angle_gamma   90.00
#
_symmetry.space_group_name_H-M   'P 1'
#
loop_
_entity.id
_entity.type
_entity.pdbx_description
1 polymer ?
#
loop_
_entity_poly.entity_id
_entity_poly.type
_entity_poly.pdbx_seq_one_letter_code
_entity_poly.pdbx_strand_id
1 'polypeptide(L)'
;MFDSLTLIQIINAIRVNMSRILEWMDALDETEENYRKHINDTIITEVESMQSSTPHPLIEQLFPTIKHKWEDEYRRYLSNSSRNAPKRPADSFKLAADVKRTCIERALQPTAGNGNSINGLGTMISYLLHQELTLSCLLPKTAGNQWIINREYIERAKQVIQQQDNEQEENMRHLDRYRQDLQERESVTFHALEKQWQDKLNSNIAKCL
;
A
#
# COMPACT_ATOMS: atom_id res chain seq x y z
N MET A 1 -23.75 23.52 -29.96
CA MET A 1 -23.56 24.88 -29.40
C MET A 1 -22.64 24.74 -28.18
N PHE A 2 -21.34 24.64 -28.45
CA PHE A 2 -20.29 24.89 -27.46
C PHE A 2 -19.55 26.09 -28.04
N ASP A 3 -19.56 27.20 -27.32
CA ASP A 3 -18.99 28.46 -27.80
C ASP A 3 -17.47 28.31 -27.94
N SER A 4 -16.94 28.72 -29.10
CA SER A 4 -15.51 28.69 -29.42
C SER A 4 -14.63 29.41 -28.40
N LEU A 5 -15.20 30.36 -27.64
CA LEU A 5 -14.58 31.05 -26.52
C LEU A 5 -14.28 30.14 -25.32
N THR A 6 -15.10 29.13 -25.05
CA THR A 6 -14.89 28.19 -23.92
C THR A 6 -13.75 27.20 -24.19
N LEU A 7 -13.54 26.82 -25.45
CA LEU A 7 -12.48 25.90 -25.87
C LEU A 7 -11.11 26.60 -25.87
N ILE A 8 -11.07 27.88 -26.24
CA ILE A 8 -9.88 28.74 -26.17
C ILE A 8 -9.46 29.01 -24.72
N GLN A 9 -10.41 29.14 -23.79
CA GLN A 9 -10.11 29.32 -22.36
C GLN A 9 -9.57 28.03 -21.71
N ILE A 10 -10.07 26.86 -22.10
CA ILE A 10 -9.55 25.57 -21.61
C ILE A 10 -8.12 25.32 -22.14
N ILE A 11 -7.85 25.64 -23.41
CA ILE A 11 -6.50 25.52 -24.00
C ILE A 11 -5.52 26.48 -23.31
N ASN A 12 -5.94 27.70 -22.99
CA ASN A 12 -5.07 28.65 -22.28
C ASN A 12 -4.86 28.27 -20.79
N ALA A 13 -5.84 27.62 -20.13
CA ALA A 13 -5.67 27.10 -18.78
C ALA A 13 -4.67 25.92 -18.72
N ILE A 14 -4.65 25.07 -19.75
CA ILE A 14 -3.65 23.99 -19.88
C ILE A 14 -2.26 24.57 -20.20
N ARG A 15 -2.21 25.60 -21.06
CA ARG A 15 -0.96 26.29 -21.45
C ARG A 15 -0.28 27.03 -20.30
N VAL A 16 -1.03 27.44 -19.27
CA VAL A 16 -0.48 28.12 -18.08
C VAL A 16 -0.18 27.12 -16.95
N ASN A 17 -0.88 25.99 -16.82
CA ASN A 17 -0.55 25.01 -15.77
C ASN A 17 0.68 24.14 -16.06
N MET A 18 1.24 24.17 -17.28
CA MET A 18 2.59 23.63 -17.59
C MET A 18 3.74 24.59 -17.23
N SER A 19 3.47 25.72 -16.56
CA SER A 19 4.52 26.74 -16.26
C SER A 19 5.45 26.43 -15.07
N ARG A 20 5.51 25.17 -14.60
CA ARG A 20 6.52 24.69 -13.65
C ARG A 20 6.88 23.22 -13.89
N ILE A 21 7.04 22.83 -15.15
CA ILE A 21 7.72 21.56 -15.43
C ILE A 21 9.19 21.82 -15.12
N LEU A 22 9.68 21.23 -14.02
CA LEU A 22 11.09 20.94 -13.85
C LEU A 22 11.46 19.98 -14.99
N GLU A 23 11.79 20.52 -16.17
CA GLU A 23 12.16 19.73 -17.36
C GLU A 23 13.59 19.24 -17.18
N TRP A 24 13.75 18.14 -16.45
CA TRP A 24 14.91 17.28 -16.57
C TRP A 24 14.54 16.13 -17.51
N MET A 25 15.35 15.90 -18.54
CA MET A 25 15.10 14.86 -19.54
C MET A 25 15.96 13.64 -19.25
N ASP A 26 15.58 12.86 -18.23
CA ASP A 26 16.37 11.72 -17.72
C ASP A 26 16.89 10.75 -18.77
N ALA A 27 16.18 10.53 -19.89
CA ALA A 27 16.62 9.59 -20.92
C ALA A 27 17.69 10.16 -21.86
N LEU A 28 17.87 11.48 -21.92
CA LEU A 28 18.78 12.16 -22.84
C LEU A 28 19.94 12.84 -22.12
N ASP A 29 19.68 13.33 -20.91
CA ASP A 29 20.68 13.99 -20.09
C ASP A 29 21.50 12.94 -19.33
N GLU A 30 22.57 12.44 -19.96
CA GLU A 30 23.60 11.67 -19.24
C GLU A 30 24.32 12.59 -18.25
N THR A 31 23.84 12.64 -17.01
CA THR A 31 24.45 13.46 -15.97
C THR A 31 25.74 12.80 -15.49
N GLU A 32 26.88 13.47 -15.64
CA GLU A 32 28.11 13.04 -14.97
C GLU A 32 27.94 13.11 -13.44
N GLU A 33 28.48 12.13 -12.73
CA GLU A 33 28.39 12.02 -11.26
C GLU A 33 28.91 13.28 -10.54
N ASN A 34 29.85 13.99 -11.16
CA ASN A 34 30.41 15.24 -10.64
C ASN A 34 29.38 16.38 -10.62
N TYR A 35 28.52 16.47 -11.63
CA TYR A 35 27.43 17.46 -11.67
C TYR A 35 26.39 17.17 -10.60
N ARG A 36 26.08 15.90 -10.34
CA ARG A 36 25.15 15.51 -9.26
C ARG A 36 25.67 15.93 -7.89
N LYS A 37 26.97 15.71 -7.64
CA LYS A 37 27.61 16.17 -6.40
C LYS A 37 27.55 17.69 -6.26
N HIS A 38 27.88 18.42 -7.32
CA HIS A 38 27.85 19.88 -7.29
C HIS A 38 26.44 20.46 -7.06
N ILE A 39 25.42 19.88 -7.70
CA ILE A 39 24.01 20.24 -7.46
C ILE A 39 23.63 19.94 -6.00
N ASN A 40 23.97 18.76 -5.49
CA ASN A 40 23.70 18.41 -4.09
C ASN A 40 24.39 19.37 -3.11
N ASP A 41 25.65 19.70 -3.34
CA ASP A 41 26.38 20.65 -2.51
C ASP A 41 25.71 22.04 -2.55
N THR A 42 25.26 22.47 -3.73
CA THR A 42 24.53 23.73 -3.90
C THR A 42 23.20 23.71 -3.14
N ILE A 43 22.41 22.64 -3.26
CA ILE A 43 21.15 22.45 -2.53
C ILE A 43 21.40 22.47 -1.02
N ILE A 44 22.44 21.76 -0.54
CA ILE A 44 22.79 21.73 0.88
C ILE A 44 23.13 23.15 1.36
N THR A 45 23.97 23.89 0.62
CA THR A 45 24.33 25.26 0.99
C THR A 45 23.12 26.20 0.97
N GLU A 46 22.20 26.06 0.02
CA GLU A 46 20.97 26.85 0.00
C GLU A 46 20.07 26.50 1.18
N VAL A 47 19.86 25.22 1.48
CA VAL A 47 19.06 24.75 2.61
C VAL A 47 19.66 25.22 3.94
N GLU A 48 20.99 25.17 4.11
CA GLU A 48 21.68 25.67 5.30
C GLU A 48 21.59 27.19 5.44
N SER A 49 21.58 27.91 4.31
CA SER A 49 21.39 29.37 4.28
C SER A 49 19.94 29.77 4.60
N MET A 50 18.98 28.89 4.34
CA MET A 50 17.57 29.06 4.69
C MET A 50 17.37 28.80 6.19
N GLN A 51 17.71 29.78 7.03
CA GLN A 51 17.46 29.78 8.48
C GLN A 51 15.96 29.90 8.86
N SER A 52 15.03 29.46 8.02
CA SER A 52 13.61 29.38 8.40
C SER A 52 13.33 28.03 9.05
N SER A 53 13.52 27.94 10.37
CA SER A 53 12.98 26.85 11.21
C SER A 53 11.45 26.86 11.27
N THR A 54 10.78 27.74 10.52
CA THR A 54 9.32 27.74 10.39
C THR A 54 8.92 26.72 9.34
N PRO A 55 8.20 25.64 9.72
CA PRO A 55 7.65 24.73 8.74
C PRO A 55 6.78 25.52 7.74
N HIS A 56 6.90 25.20 6.45
CA HIS A 56 6.14 25.84 5.39
C HIS A 56 4.64 25.87 5.77
N PRO A 57 3.94 27.02 5.69
CA PRO A 57 2.57 27.17 6.21
C PRO A 57 1.52 26.25 5.54
N LEU A 58 1.90 25.54 4.48
CA LEU A 58 1.07 24.59 3.73
C LEU A 58 1.53 23.12 3.87
N ILE A 59 2.50 22.82 4.75
CA ILE A 59 2.96 21.43 4.99
C ILE A 59 1.79 20.52 5.40
N GLU A 60 0.85 21.04 6.21
CA GLU A 60 -0.34 20.29 6.61
C GLU A 60 -1.34 20.04 5.45
N GLN A 61 -1.23 20.78 4.34
CA GLN A 61 -2.09 20.59 3.15
C GLN A 61 -1.45 19.69 2.10
N LEU A 62 -0.13 19.77 1.93
CA LEU A 62 0.64 18.94 0.98
C LEU A 62 0.89 17.53 1.53
N PHE A 63 1.10 17.44 2.83
CA PHE A 63 1.12 16.20 3.58
C PHE A 63 -0.03 16.27 4.58
N PRO A 64 -1.29 16.13 4.14
CA PRO A 64 -2.39 15.95 5.08
C PRO A 64 -1.94 14.82 5.97
N THR A 65 -1.87 15.07 7.28
CA THR A 65 -1.51 14.03 8.24
C THR A 65 -2.51 12.93 7.97
N ILE A 66 -2.08 11.85 7.29
CA ILE A 66 -2.93 10.72 7.01
C ILE A 66 -3.11 10.13 8.39
N LYS A 67 -4.14 10.61 9.09
CA LYS A 67 -4.69 9.93 10.24
C LYS A 67 -5.20 8.64 9.67
N HIS A 68 -4.31 7.67 9.60
CA HIS A 68 -4.71 6.35 9.24
C HIS A 68 -5.78 5.99 10.26
N LYS A 69 -6.97 5.58 9.79
CA LYS A 69 -8.07 5.18 10.68
C LYS A 69 -7.60 4.25 11.80
N TRP A 70 -6.60 3.42 11.50
CA TRP A 70 -5.97 2.53 12.46
C TRP A 70 -5.26 3.26 13.61
N GLU A 71 -4.67 4.45 13.44
CA GLU A 71 -4.04 5.18 14.53
C GLU A 71 -5.06 5.72 15.54
N ASP A 72 -6.18 6.26 15.05
CA ASP A 72 -7.26 6.74 15.91
C ASP A 72 -7.97 5.55 16.60
N GLU A 73 -8.15 4.44 15.89
CA GLU A 73 -8.67 3.18 16.45
C GLU A 73 -7.70 2.53 17.45
N TYR A 74 -6.39 2.59 17.18
CA TYR A 74 -5.34 2.09 18.06
C TYR A 74 -5.18 2.96 19.30
N ARG A 75 -5.26 4.30 19.17
CA ARG A 75 -5.33 5.23 20.31
C ARG A 75 -6.60 5.03 21.12
N ARG A 76 -7.75 4.78 20.48
CA ARG A 76 -9.00 4.38 21.18
C ARG A 76 -8.84 3.05 21.90
N TYR A 77 -8.17 2.07 21.29
CA TYR A 77 -7.86 0.79 21.91
C TYR A 77 -6.92 0.96 23.12
N LEU A 78 -5.89 1.80 23.01
CA LEU A 78 -4.97 2.16 24.11
C LEU A 78 -5.69 2.91 25.24
N SER A 79 -6.53 3.90 24.92
CA SER A 79 -7.30 4.66 25.92
C SER A 79 -8.35 3.79 26.61
N ASN A 80 -8.98 2.85 25.88
CA ASN A 80 -9.91 1.88 26.42
C ASN A 80 -9.21 0.73 27.19
N SER A 81 -7.94 0.47 26.87
CA SER A 81 -7.09 -0.47 27.63
C SER A 81 -6.54 0.12 28.92
N SER A 82 -6.53 1.45 29.08
CA SER A 82 -6.08 2.14 30.29
C SER A 82 -7.21 2.38 31.32
N ARG A 83 -8.46 2.58 30.87
CA ARG A 83 -9.63 2.72 31.76
C ARG A 83 -10.23 1.40 32.28
N ASN A 84 -9.76 0.27 31.76
CA ASN A 84 -10.07 -1.04 32.30
C ASN A 84 -8.78 -1.66 32.84
N ALA A 85 -8.71 -1.78 34.16
CA ALA A 85 -7.69 -2.46 34.93
C ALA A 85 -7.36 -3.88 34.39
N PRO A 86 -6.25 -4.48 34.83
CA PRO A 86 -5.28 -5.19 34.02
C PRO A 86 -5.81 -6.50 33.43
N LYS A 87 -5.51 -6.77 32.14
CA LYS A 87 -5.58 -8.15 31.59
C LYS A 87 -4.54 -9.10 32.21
N ARG A 88 -3.72 -8.64 33.17
CA ARG A 88 -2.82 -9.47 34.00
C ARG A 88 -2.63 -8.88 35.41
N PRO A 89 -3.30 -9.41 36.44
CA PRO A 89 -2.79 -9.30 37.80
C PRO A 89 -1.55 -10.19 37.92
N ALA A 90 -0.41 -9.62 38.36
CA ALA A 90 0.84 -10.34 38.59
C ALA A 90 0.71 -11.48 39.63
N ASP A 91 -0.37 -11.49 40.43
CA ASP A 91 -0.64 -12.51 41.45
C ASP A 91 -1.70 -13.57 41.03
N SER A 92 -2.17 -13.54 39.78
CA SER A 92 -3.23 -14.44 39.30
C SER A 92 -2.76 -15.79 38.76
N PHE A 93 -1.54 -16.24 39.12
CA PHE A 93 -1.01 -17.54 38.70
C PHE A 93 -1.77 -18.75 39.27
N LYS A 94 -2.65 -18.56 40.26
CA LYS A 94 -3.50 -19.64 40.79
C LYS A 94 -4.94 -19.65 40.26
N LEU A 95 -5.44 -18.57 39.67
CA LEU A 95 -6.83 -18.46 39.22
C LEU A 95 -6.97 -18.35 37.69
N ALA A 96 -5.90 -17.96 36.98
CA ALA A 96 -5.90 -17.84 35.52
C ALA A 96 -5.76 -19.18 34.77
N ALA A 97 -5.49 -20.29 35.49
CA ALA A 97 -5.63 -21.63 34.93
C ALA A 97 -7.11 -22.00 34.71
N ASP A 98 -8.03 -21.46 35.52
CA ASP A 98 -9.41 -21.94 35.56
C ASP A 98 -10.40 -21.16 34.67
N VAL A 99 -10.07 -19.95 34.22
CA VAL A 99 -11.07 -19.06 33.57
C VAL A 99 -10.80 -18.81 32.08
N LYS A 100 -9.64 -19.19 31.55
CA LYS A 100 -9.27 -18.92 30.14
C LYS A 100 -9.62 -20.06 29.18
N ARG A 101 -10.79 -20.66 29.36
CA ARG A 101 -11.53 -21.48 28.38
C ARG A 101 -12.91 -21.78 28.94
N THR A 102 -13.74 -20.76 29.15
CA THR A 102 -15.19 -21.01 29.14
C THR A 102 -15.65 -21.02 27.69
N CYS A 103 -15.19 -22.04 26.93
CA CYS A 103 -16.17 -22.73 26.11
C CYS A 103 -17.34 -23.01 27.06
N ILE A 104 -18.58 -22.80 26.64
CA ILE A 104 -19.66 -23.56 27.26
C ILE A 104 -19.41 -25.00 26.80
N GLU A 105 -18.37 -25.62 27.35
CA GLU A 105 -18.37 -27.02 27.66
C GLU A 105 -19.54 -27.15 28.63
N ARG A 106 -20.75 -27.28 28.06
CA ARG A 106 -21.66 -28.29 28.54
C ARG A 106 -20.95 -29.62 28.24
N ALA A 107 -19.82 -29.85 28.91
CA ALA A 107 -19.31 -31.16 29.17
C ALA A 107 -20.53 -31.89 29.68
N LEU A 108 -20.87 -32.98 29.00
CA LEU A 108 -21.77 -33.98 29.56
C LEU A 108 -21.20 -34.26 30.95
N GLN A 109 -21.71 -33.56 31.96
CA GLN A 109 -21.35 -33.86 33.33
C GLN A 109 -21.76 -35.32 33.46
N PRO A 110 -20.83 -36.24 33.80
CA PRO A 110 -21.23 -37.59 34.08
C PRO A 110 -22.28 -37.46 35.16
N THR A 111 -23.50 -37.89 34.89
CA THR A 111 -24.49 -38.04 35.95
C THR A 111 -23.82 -38.95 36.97
N ALA A 112 -23.35 -38.36 38.07
CA ALA A 112 -22.75 -39.06 39.18
C ALA A 112 -23.88 -39.87 39.84
N GLY A 113 -24.20 -41.00 39.22
CA GLY A 113 -25.28 -41.89 39.59
C GLY A 113 -24.96 -43.25 39.00
N ASN A 114 -24.26 -44.07 39.79
CA ASN A 114 -23.97 -45.50 39.61
C ASN A 114 -23.79 -45.96 38.14
N GLY A 115 -22.53 -46.14 37.73
CA GLY A 115 -22.10 -46.58 36.40
C GLY A 115 -22.58 -47.96 35.91
N ASN A 116 -23.61 -48.55 36.51
CA ASN A 116 -24.22 -49.82 36.11
C ASN A 116 -25.69 -49.70 35.68
N SER A 117 -26.23 -48.49 35.52
CA SER A 117 -27.56 -48.34 34.92
C SER A 117 -27.49 -48.61 33.41
N ILE A 118 -28.37 -49.46 32.90
CA ILE A 118 -28.46 -49.83 31.46
C ILE A 118 -28.55 -48.57 30.58
N ASN A 119 -29.21 -47.52 31.06
CA ASN A 119 -29.35 -46.24 30.38
C ASN A 119 -28.02 -45.47 30.28
N GLY A 120 -27.17 -45.54 31.30
CA GLY A 120 -25.82 -44.97 31.26
C GLY A 120 -24.94 -45.69 30.24
N LEU A 121 -25.02 -47.02 30.18
CA LEU A 121 -24.28 -47.83 29.21
C LEU A 121 -24.71 -47.52 27.76
N GLY A 122 -26.02 -47.39 27.51
CA GLY A 122 -26.54 -47.03 26.19
C GLY A 122 -26.11 -45.63 25.74
N THR A 123 -26.02 -44.68 26.66
CA THR A 123 -25.53 -43.32 26.38
C THR A 123 -24.04 -43.34 26.03
N MET A 124 -23.24 -44.12 26.76
CA MET A 124 -21.80 -44.28 26.52
C MET A 124 -21.52 -44.91 25.15
N ILE A 125 -22.25 -45.98 24.79
CA ILE A 125 -22.14 -46.64 23.49
C ILE A 125 -22.51 -45.66 22.35
N SER A 126 -23.58 -44.89 22.52
CA SER A 126 -24.01 -43.91 21.52
C SER A 126 -22.98 -42.80 21.31
N TYR A 127 -22.31 -42.35 22.38
CA TYR A 127 -21.24 -41.36 22.31
C TYR A 127 -19.99 -41.91 21.61
N LEU A 128 -19.58 -43.14 21.94
CA LEU A 128 -18.44 -43.81 21.29
C LEU A 128 -18.70 -44.02 19.79
N LEU A 129 -19.90 -44.47 19.42
CA LEU A 129 -20.28 -44.64 18.02
C LEU A 129 -20.27 -43.31 17.25
N HIS A 130 -20.76 -42.23 17.86
CA HIS A 130 -20.71 -40.90 17.26
C HIS A 130 -19.26 -40.42 17.06
N GLN A 131 -18.38 -40.62 18.06
CA GLN A 131 -16.97 -40.27 17.93
C GLN A 131 -16.30 -41.06 16.81
N GLU A 132 -16.55 -42.37 16.74
CA GLU A 132 -16.02 -43.24 15.69
C GLU A 132 -16.50 -42.82 14.30
N LEU A 133 -17.80 -42.56 14.11
CA LEU A 133 -18.33 -42.07 12.83
C LEU A 133 -17.76 -40.71 12.44
N THR A 134 -17.59 -39.81 13.41
CA THR A 134 -17.05 -38.47 13.14
C THR A 134 -15.59 -38.54 12.70
N LEU A 135 -14.78 -39.33 13.39
CA LEU A 135 -13.35 -39.50 13.11
C LEU A 135 -13.09 -40.33 11.85
N SER A 136 -13.87 -41.39 11.64
CA SER A 136 -13.65 -42.34 10.54
C SER A 136 -14.29 -41.89 9.23
N CYS A 137 -15.42 -41.18 9.28
CA CYS A 137 -16.20 -40.88 8.08
C CYS A 137 -16.30 -39.39 7.75
N LEU A 138 -16.57 -38.54 8.74
CA LEU A 138 -16.87 -37.12 8.47
C LEU A 138 -15.61 -36.29 8.34
N LEU A 139 -14.71 -36.34 9.34
CA LEU A 139 -13.51 -35.51 9.38
C LEU A 139 -12.58 -35.71 8.16
N PRO A 140 -12.27 -36.94 7.72
CA PRO A 140 -11.39 -37.11 6.57
C PRO A 140 -11.99 -36.52 5.29
N LYS A 141 -13.32 -36.67 5.11
CA LYS A 141 -14.03 -36.14 3.93
C LYS A 141 -14.15 -34.63 3.97
N THR A 142 -14.56 -34.05 5.10
CA THR A 142 -14.77 -32.60 5.20
C THR A 142 -13.45 -31.85 5.23
N ALA A 143 -12.46 -32.31 6.00
CA ALA A 143 -11.14 -31.67 6.05
C ALA A 143 -10.39 -31.81 4.72
N GLY A 144 -10.45 -32.99 4.08
CA GLY A 144 -9.88 -33.19 2.75
C GLY A 144 -10.50 -32.28 1.70
N ASN A 145 -11.83 -32.22 1.64
CA ASN A 145 -12.53 -31.36 0.69
C ASN A 145 -12.28 -29.87 0.96
N GLN A 146 -12.29 -29.43 2.22
CA GLN A 146 -11.98 -28.05 2.58
C GLN A 146 -10.53 -27.69 2.24
N TRP A 147 -9.59 -28.61 2.44
CA TRP A 147 -8.20 -28.40 2.05
C TRP A 147 -8.05 -28.20 0.54
N ILE A 148 -8.72 -29.03 -0.26
CA ILE A 148 -8.71 -28.92 -1.72
C ILE A 148 -9.29 -27.58 -2.16
N ILE A 149 -10.47 -27.20 -1.63
CA ILE A 149 -11.12 -25.92 -1.95
C ILE A 149 -10.23 -24.73 -1.57
N ASN A 150 -9.68 -24.72 -0.36
CA ASN A 150 -8.83 -23.63 0.11
C ASN A 150 -7.53 -23.55 -0.71
N ARG A 151 -6.95 -24.69 -1.09
CA ARG A 151 -5.78 -24.72 -1.94
C ARG A 151 -6.09 -24.14 -3.32
N GLU A 152 -7.18 -24.55 -3.96
CA GLU A 152 -7.59 -23.99 -5.26
C GLU A 152 -7.85 -22.48 -5.18
N TYR A 153 -8.49 -22.03 -4.10
CA TYR A 153 -8.72 -20.61 -3.87
C TYR A 153 -7.41 -19.82 -3.79
N ILE A 154 -6.43 -20.31 -3.04
CA ILE A 154 -5.11 -19.67 -2.91
C ILE A 154 -4.37 -19.65 -4.25
N GLU A 155 -4.40 -20.74 -5.01
CA GLU A 155 -3.74 -20.79 -6.33
C GLU A 155 -4.37 -19.80 -7.32
N ARG A 156 -5.71 -19.68 -7.34
CA ARG A 156 -6.38 -18.67 -8.17
C ARG A 156 -6.05 -17.26 -7.73
N ALA A 157 -6.03 -16.99 -6.42
CA ALA A 157 -5.64 -15.68 -5.90
C ALA A 157 -4.20 -15.31 -6.31
N LYS A 158 -3.27 -16.26 -6.24
CA LYS A 158 -1.89 -16.09 -6.72
C LYS A 158 -1.84 -15.76 -8.21
N GLN A 159 -2.59 -16.48 -9.05
CA GLN A 159 -2.66 -16.22 -10.49
C GLN A 159 -3.18 -14.81 -10.81
N VAL A 160 -4.22 -14.36 -10.11
CA VAL A 160 -4.78 -13.01 -10.28
C VAL A 160 -3.76 -11.93 -9.91
N ILE A 161 -3.06 -12.09 -8.78
CA ILE A 161 -2.02 -11.15 -8.36
C ILE A 161 -0.89 -11.11 -9.39
N GLN A 162 -0.45 -12.27 -9.87
CA GLN A 162 0.61 -12.35 -10.87
C GLN A 162 0.19 -11.73 -12.21
N GLN A 163 -1.07 -11.88 -12.61
CA GLN A 163 -1.61 -11.21 -13.78
C GLN A 163 -1.58 -9.68 -13.62
N GLN A 164 -2.03 -9.17 -12.47
CA GLN A 164 -2.00 -7.73 -12.18
C GLN A 164 -0.58 -7.17 -12.16
N ASP A 165 0.38 -7.91 -11.60
CA ASP A 165 1.79 -7.52 -11.57
C ASP A 165 2.36 -7.39 -12.98
N ASN A 166 2.10 -8.39 -13.85
CA ASN A 166 2.50 -8.34 -15.26
C ASN A 166 1.85 -7.17 -16.02
N GLU A 167 0.55 -6.93 -15.81
CA GLU A 167 -0.17 -5.81 -16.44
C GLU A 167 0.40 -4.46 -15.98
N GLN A 168 0.74 -4.31 -14.70
CA GLN A 168 1.37 -3.10 -14.17
C GLN A 168 2.78 -2.91 -14.74
N GLU A 169 3.57 -3.97 -14.84
CA GLU A 169 4.91 -3.92 -15.43
C GLU A 169 4.86 -3.52 -16.91
N GLU A 170 3.92 -4.09 -17.67
CA GLU A 170 3.72 -3.72 -19.08
C GLU A 170 3.30 -2.25 -19.20
N ASN A 171 2.36 -1.78 -18.36
CA ASN A 171 1.95 -0.38 -18.33
C ASN A 171 3.12 0.57 -18.00
N MET A 172 3.96 0.23 -17.02
CA MET A 172 5.16 1.01 -16.71
C MET A 172 6.10 1.09 -17.91
N ARG A 173 6.39 -0.05 -18.56
CA ARG A 173 7.23 -0.09 -19.78
C ARG A 173 6.64 0.70 -20.94
N HIS A 174 5.30 0.78 -21.05
CA HIS A 174 4.65 1.62 -22.06
C HIS A 174 4.78 3.11 -21.75
N LEU A 175 4.61 3.50 -20.48
CA LEU A 175 4.80 4.88 -20.03
C LEU A 175 6.25 5.33 -20.19
N ASP A 176 7.21 4.47 -19.88
CA ASP A 176 8.64 4.77 -20.07
C ASP A 176 8.99 4.94 -21.54
N ARG A 177 8.51 4.06 -22.42
CA ARG A 177 8.66 4.21 -23.88
C ARG A 177 8.02 5.50 -24.38
N TYR A 178 6.81 5.82 -23.93
CA TYR A 178 6.16 7.07 -24.29
C TYR A 178 6.95 8.30 -23.83
N ARG A 179 7.52 8.26 -22.61
CA ARG A 179 8.38 9.33 -22.08
C ARG A 179 9.64 9.47 -22.94
N GLN A 180 10.29 8.37 -23.32
CA GLN A 180 11.47 8.38 -24.19
C GLN A 180 11.15 8.98 -25.56
N ASP A 181 10.09 8.51 -26.22
CA ASP A 181 9.66 9.02 -27.53
C ASP A 181 9.34 10.54 -27.49
N LEU A 182 8.71 11.00 -26.40
CA LEU A 182 8.42 12.41 -26.20
C LEU A 182 9.71 13.22 -26.03
N GLN A 183 10.62 12.74 -25.17
CA GLN A 183 11.90 13.39 -24.91
C GLN A 183 12.76 13.46 -26.18
N GLU A 184 12.84 12.39 -26.97
CA GLU A 184 13.55 12.39 -28.26
C GLU A 184 12.97 13.40 -29.26
N ARG A 185 11.65 13.56 -29.31
CA ARG A 185 11.02 14.57 -30.18
C ARG A 185 11.34 15.98 -29.71
N GLU A 186 11.26 16.23 -28.42
CA GLU A 186 11.56 17.52 -27.83
C GLU A 186 13.04 17.90 -28.02
N SER A 187 13.96 16.95 -27.90
CA SER A 187 15.40 17.21 -28.08
C SER A 187 15.74 17.70 -29.48
N VAL A 188 15.12 17.12 -30.52
CA VAL A 188 15.26 17.61 -31.90
C VAL A 188 14.78 19.06 -32.02
N THR A 189 13.66 19.40 -31.36
CA THR A 189 13.16 20.77 -31.36
C THR A 189 14.07 21.74 -30.61
N PHE A 190 14.61 21.34 -29.45
CA PHE A 190 15.56 22.13 -28.68
C PHE A 190 16.84 22.38 -29.48
N HIS A 191 17.40 21.36 -30.13
CA HIS A 191 18.61 21.51 -30.94
C HIS A 191 18.40 22.46 -32.14
N ALA A 192 17.22 22.38 -32.79
CA ALA A 192 16.87 23.31 -33.86
C ALA A 192 16.73 24.76 -33.37
N LEU A 193 16.12 24.97 -32.20
CA LEU A 193 15.99 26.28 -31.57
C LEU A 193 17.35 26.84 -31.14
N GLU A 194 18.22 26.01 -30.58
CA GLU A 194 19.58 26.40 -30.18
C GLU A 194 20.39 26.87 -31.39
N LYS A 195 20.37 26.11 -32.49
CA LYS A 195 21.03 26.50 -33.74
C LYS A 195 20.48 27.81 -34.29
N GLN A 196 19.15 27.98 -34.31
CA GLN A 196 18.53 29.22 -34.77
C GLN A 196 18.94 30.42 -33.89
N TRP A 197 19.07 30.19 -32.58
CA TRP A 197 19.52 31.21 -31.64
C TRP A 197 20.99 31.59 -31.87
N GLN A 198 21.87 30.60 -32.06
CA GLN A 198 23.28 30.82 -32.41
C GLN A 198 23.44 31.59 -33.73
N ASP A 199 22.68 31.21 -34.77
CA ASP A 199 22.70 31.90 -36.07
C ASP A 199 22.26 33.36 -35.95
N LYS A 200 21.21 33.63 -35.16
CA LYS A 200 20.76 35.00 -34.88
C LYS A 200 21.79 35.81 -34.10
N LEU A 201 22.41 35.19 -33.09
CA LEU A 201 23.46 35.83 -32.28
C LEU A 201 24.63 36.24 -33.19
N ASN A 202 25.13 35.30 -34.01
CA ASN A 202 26.20 35.53 -34.96
C ASN A 202 25.85 36.62 -35.98
N SER A 203 24.62 36.61 -36.51
CA SER A 203 24.15 37.66 -37.42
C SER A 203 24.13 39.04 -36.77
N ASN A 204 23.72 39.14 -35.49
CA ASN A 204 23.70 40.42 -34.78
C ASN A 204 25.11 40.92 -34.49
N ILE A 205 26.03 40.05 -34.09
CA ILE A 205 27.45 40.40 -33.90
C ILE A 205 28.05 40.90 -35.22
N ALA A 206 27.81 40.18 -36.32
CA ALA A 206 28.31 40.55 -37.65
C ALA A 206 27.72 41.86 -38.20
N LYS A 207 26.56 42.31 -37.72
CA LYS A 207 25.96 43.61 -38.08
C LYS A 207 26.50 44.77 -37.24
N CYS A 208 27.08 44.48 -36.08
CA CYS A 208 27.64 45.47 -35.16
C CYS A 208 29.15 45.72 -35.38
N LEU A 209 29.80 44.87 -36.17
CA LEU A 209 31.18 45.03 -36.65
C LEU A 209 31.19 45.69 -38.03
#